data_AF-A0A9D2FKI0-F1
#
_entry.id   AF-A0A9D2FKI0-F1
#
_cell.length_a   1.000
_cell.length_b   1.000
_cell.length_c   1.000
_cell.angle_alpha   90.00
_cell.angle_beta   90.00
_cell.angle_gamma   90.00
#
_symmetry.space_group_name_H-M   'P 1'
#
loop_
_entity.id
_entity.type
_entity.pdbx_description
1 polymer ?
#
loop_
_entity_poly.entity_id
_entity_poly.type
_entity_poly.pdbx_seq_one_letter_code
_entity_poly.pdbx_strand_id
1 'polypeptide(L)'
;MAFSLSLGLTALWFLFMTWLSHQNGEDTSKTSRELAERLSFLQEDEETLNYRLRCAAHVVTYLILVLLLGITRALGGLPYWPLGAVLVWSWVDEATKPLVSGRHFSWRDVGLNWLGCGLGFAFLWLCR
;
A
#
# COMPACT_ATOMS: atom_id res chain seq x y z
N MET A 1 -16.32 19.96 -6.45
CA MET A 1 -16.70 19.01 -5.37
C MET A 1 -16.10 17.62 -5.60
N ALA A 2 -16.29 16.98 -6.75
CA ALA A 2 -15.73 15.64 -7.04
C ALA A 2 -14.19 15.55 -6.90
N PHE A 3 -13.45 16.52 -7.46
CA PHE A 3 -11.99 16.59 -7.29
C PHE A 3 -11.58 16.68 -5.82
N SER A 4 -12.20 17.58 -5.03
CA SER A 4 -11.87 17.77 -3.62
C SER A 4 -12.15 16.53 -2.77
N LEU A 5 -13.25 15.81 -3.06
CA LEU A 5 -13.55 14.53 -2.41
C LEU A 5 -12.51 13.47 -2.76
N SER A 6 -12.15 13.33 -4.03
CA SER A 6 -11.14 12.37 -4.48
C SER A 6 -9.75 12.67 -3.92
N LEU A 7 -9.38 13.95 -3.87
CA LEU A 7 -8.13 14.40 -3.27
C LEU A 7 -8.11 14.10 -1.77
N GLY A 8 -9.21 14.38 -1.07
CA GLY A 8 -9.36 14.06 0.35
C GLY A 8 -9.23 12.56 0.63
N LEU A 9 -9.89 11.71 -0.17
CA LEU A 9 -9.76 10.26 -0.09
C LEU A 9 -8.33 9.77 -0.38
N THR A 10 -7.68 10.35 -1.39
CA THR A 10 -6.28 10.01 -1.73
C THR A 10 -5.34 10.36 -0.58
N ALA A 11 -5.48 11.55 0.00
CA ALA A 11 -4.68 11.99 1.13
C ALA A 11 -4.94 11.14 2.38
N LEU A 12 -6.21 10.86 2.69
CA LEU A 12 -6.58 9.99 3.81
C LEU A 12 -6.00 8.59 3.65
N TRP A 13 -6.12 8.01 2.45
CA TRP A 13 -5.56 6.69 2.15
C TRP A 13 -4.04 6.67 2.27
N PHE A 14 -3.36 7.68 1.73
CA PHE A 14 -1.91 7.84 1.82
C PHE A 14 -1.42 7.90 3.27
N LEU A 15 -2.08 8.70 4.11
CA LEU A 15 -1.76 8.81 5.54
C LEU A 15 -2.03 7.48 6.26
N PHE A 16 -3.17 6.85 5.97
CA PHE A 16 -3.55 5.56 6.56
C PHE A 16 -2.54 4.45 6.24
N MET A 17 -2.17 4.29 4.97
CA MET A 17 -1.20 3.25 4.58
C MET A 17 0.20 3.52 5.15
N THR A 18 0.62 4.78 5.23
CA THR A 18 1.91 5.17 5.81
C THR A 18 1.93 4.86 7.31
N TRP A 19 0.84 5.18 8.01
CA TRP A 19 0.66 4.84 9.41
C TRP A 19 0.70 3.33 9.64
N LEU A 20 -0.01 2.53 8.83
CA LEU A 20 0.06 1.07 8.88
C LEU A 20 1.50 0.56 8.67
N SER A 21 2.25 1.15 7.74
CA SER A 21 3.63 0.75 7.45
C SER A 21 4.61 1.09 8.58
N HIS A 22 4.31 2.09 9.42
CA HIS A 22 5.17 2.55 10.51
C HIS A 22 4.72 2.10 11.90
N GLN A 23 3.82 1.12 11.99
CA GLN A 23 3.57 0.44 13.25
C GLN A 23 4.81 -0.36 13.69
N ASN A 24 4.97 -0.56 15.00
CA ASN A 24 6.05 -1.38 15.54
C ASN A 24 6.01 -2.80 14.96
N GLY A 25 7.17 -3.47 14.93
CA GLY A 25 7.27 -4.85 14.43
C GLY A 25 6.30 -5.81 15.13
N GLU A 26 6.17 -5.71 16.45
CA GLU A 26 5.24 -6.51 17.24
C GLU A 26 3.77 -6.19 16.92
N ASP A 27 3.43 -4.91 16.81
CA ASP A 27 2.04 -4.48 16.56
C ASP A 27 1.60 -4.86 15.14
N THR A 28 2.48 -4.69 14.15
CA THR A 28 2.22 -5.14 12.77
C THR A 28 2.01 -6.65 12.71
N SER A 29 2.84 -7.42 13.42
CA SER A 29 2.71 -8.88 13.50
C SER A 29 1.44 -9.31 14.21
N LYS A 30 1.00 -8.58 15.24
CA LYS A 30 -0.26 -8.86 15.94
C LYS A 30 -1.46 -8.58 15.03
N THR A 31 -1.48 -7.46 14.33
CA THR A 31 -2.58 -7.11 13.41
C THR A 31 -2.71 -8.12 12.28
N SER A 32 -1.60 -8.53 11.67
CA SER A 32 -1.64 -9.53 10.59
C SER A 32 -2.01 -10.92 11.08
N ARG A 33 -1.61 -11.28 12.30
CA ARG A 33 -1.96 -12.55 12.95
C ARG A 33 -3.42 -12.59 13.42
N GLU A 34 -3.95 -11.52 14.00
CA GLU A 34 -5.38 -11.41 14.32
C GLU A 34 -6.25 -11.51 13.06
N LEU A 35 -5.80 -10.93 11.94
CA LEU A 35 -6.46 -11.09 10.65
C LEU A 35 -6.37 -12.52 10.14
N ALA A 36 -5.22 -13.20 10.32
CA ALA A 36 -5.05 -14.61 9.96
C ALA A 36 -5.96 -15.52 10.80
N GLU A 37 -6.06 -15.31 12.12
CA GLU A 37 -6.96 -16.04 13.01
C GLU A 37 -8.42 -15.92 12.55
N ARG A 38 -8.87 -14.70 12.21
CA ARG A 38 -10.23 -14.44 11.69
C ARG A 38 -10.49 -15.07 10.32
N LEU A 39 -9.44 -15.32 9.54
CA LEU A 39 -9.50 -15.88 8.19
C LEU A 39 -9.00 -17.33 8.13
N SER A 40 -8.82 -17.99 9.28
CA SER A 40 -8.31 -19.37 9.41
C SER A 40 -9.14 -20.40 8.64
N PHE A 41 -10.41 -20.10 8.34
CA PHE A 41 -11.26 -20.92 7.48
C PHE A 41 -10.80 -21.01 6.02
N LEU A 42 -9.95 -20.08 5.55
CA LEU A 42 -9.40 -20.07 4.20
C LEU A 42 -8.13 -20.90 4.07
N GLN A 43 -7.39 -21.12 5.17
CA GLN A 43 -6.12 -21.83 5.16
C GLN A 43 -5.79 -22.33 6.58
N GLU A 44 -5.55 -23.64 6.72
CA GLU A 44 -5.28 -24.28 8.02
C GLU A 44 -3.96 -23.82 8.67
N ASP A 45 -2.97 -23.42 7.86
CA ASP A 45 -1.70 -22.90 8.35
C ASP A 45 -1.74 -21.36 8.52
N GLU A 46 -1.89 -20.95 9.78
CA GLU A 46 -1.95 -19.54 10.21
C GLU A 46 -0.69 -18.76 9.84
N GLU A 47 0.50 -19.38 9.89
CA GLU A 47 1.76 -18.69 9.59
C GLU A 47 1.86 -18.36 8.09
N THR A 48 1.53 -19.33 7.23
CA THR A 48 1.46 -19.09 5.79
C THR A 48 0.37 -18.07 5.44
N LEU A 49 -0.78 -18.11 6.11
CA LEU A 49 -1.86 -17.15 5.90
C LEU A 49 -1.44 -15.73 6.29
N ASN A 50 -0.83 -15.56 7.47
CA ASN A 50 -0.27 -14.28 7.93
C ASN A 50 0.73 -13.71 6.92
N TYR A 51 1.67 -14.55 6.46
CA TYR A 51 2.65 -14.16 5.47
C TYR A 51 2.01 -13.72 4.13
N ARG A 52 1.01 -14.44 3.65
CA ARG A 52 0.26 -14.08 2.43
C ARG A 52 -0.51 -12.78 2.59
N LEU A 53 -1.16 -12.57 3.74
CA LEU A 53 -1.85 -11.33 4.07
C LEU A 53 -0.89 -10.14 4.08
N ARG A 54 0.32 -10.31 4.64
CA ARG A 54 1.36 -9.27 4.61
C ARG A 54 1.77 -8.94 3.18
N CYS A 55 2.04 -9.95 2.35
CA CYS A 55 2.38 -9.74 0.93
C CYS A 55 1.25 -9.05 0.17
N ALA A 56 0.00 -9.47 0.39
CA ALA A 56 -1.17 -8.88 -0.22
C ALA A 56 -1.36 -7.42 0.21
N ALA A 57 -1.13 -7.09 1.48
CA ALA A 57 -1.24 -5.73 1.99
C ALA A 57 -0.30 -4.77 1.25
N HIS A 58 0.95 -5.16 1.00
CA HIS A 58 1.89 -4.37 0.20
C HIS A 58 1.36 -4.09 -1.22
N VAL A 59 0.89 -5.13 -1.92
CA VAL A 59 0.39 -4.98 -3.30
C VAL A 59 -0.90 -4.14 -3.33
N VAL A 60 -1.87 -4.46 -2.47
CA VAL A 60 -3.21 -3.84 -2.47
C VAL A 60 -3.17 -2.39 -2.03
N THR A 61 -2.38 -2.04 -1.01
CA THR A 61 -2.32 -0.65 -0.52
C THR A 61 -1.77 0.32 -1.57
N TYR A 62 -0.69 -0.08 -2.27
CA TYR A 62 -0.11 0.70 -3.35
C TYR A 62 -0.96 0.69 -4.63
N LEU A 63 -1.64 -0.42 -4.94
CA LEU A 63 -2.64 -0.48 -6.01
C LEU A 63 -3.73 0.58 -5.78
N ILE A 64 -4.35 0.58 -4.61
CA ILE A 64 -5.43 1.53 -4.26
C ILE A 64 -4.91 2.98 -4.31
N LEU A 65 -3.70 3.23 -3.79
CA LEU A 65 -3.09 4.56 -3.86
C LEU A 65 -2.95 5.06 -5.30
N VAL A 66 -2.44 4.22 -6.21
CA VAL A 66 -2.30 4.57 -7.62
C VAL A 66 -3.66 4.85 -8.28
N LEU A 67 -4.68 4.03 -8.01
CA LEU A 67 -6.02 4.22 -8.56
C LEU A 67 -6.64 5.54 -8.07
N LEU A 68 -6.60 5.80 -6.76
CA LEU A 68 -7.12 7.04 -6.17
C LEU A 68 -6.39 8.27 -6.72
N LEU A 69 -5.07 8.20 -6.85
CA LEU A 69 -4.27 9.29 -7.43
C LEU A 69 -4.57 9.47 -8.92
N GLY A 70 -4.77 8.38 -9.67
CA GLY A 70 -5.16 8.42 -11.08
C GLY A 70 -6.51 9.08 -11.32
N ILE A 71 -7.51 8.75 -10.50
CA ILE A 71 -8.84 9.36 -10.51
C ILE A 71 -8.75 10.85 -10.15
N THR A 72 -8.06 11.17 -9.04
CA THR A 72 -7.86 12.56 -8.59
C THR A 72 -7.18 13.39 -9.68
N ARG A 73 -6.17 12.82 -10.33
CA ARG A 73 -5.47 13.44 -11.46
C ARG A 73 -6.40 13.69 -12.63
N ALA A 74 -7.20 12.70 -13.03
CA ALA A 74 -8.14 12.82 -14.14
C ALA A 74 -9.21 13.90 -13.87
N LEU A 75 -9.76 13.95 -12.64
CA LEU A 75 -10.75 14.96 -12.24
C LEU A 75 -10.17 16.37 -12.12
N GLY A 76 -8.89 16.50 -11.76
CA GLY A 76 -8.23 17.79 -11.53
C GLY A 76 -7.36 18.31 -12.68
N GLY A 77 -7.22 17.56 -13.78
CA GLY A 77 -6.31 17.91 -14.88
C GLY A 77 -4.83 17.94 -14.46
N LEU A 78 -4.46 17.16 -13.45
CA LEU A 78 -3.10 17.19 -12.89
C LEU A 78 -2.07 16.52 -13.84
N PRO A 79 -0.80 16.93 -13.79
CA PRO A 79 0.27 16.26 -14.54
C PRO A 79 0.47 14.80 -14.09
N TYR A 80 1.20 14.01 -14.88
CA TYR A 80 1.44 12.59 -14.59
C TYR A 80 2.55 12.32 -13.56
N TRP A 81 3.40 13.30 -13.25
CA TRP A 81 4.53 13.12 -12.33
C TRP A 81 4.13 12.59 -10.93
N PRO A 82 2.94 12.90 -10.34
CA PRO A 82 2.57 12.34 -9.04
C PRO A 82 2.46 10.81 -9.06
N LEU A 83 2.08 10.21 -10.19
CA LEU A 83 2.07 8.75 -10.33
C LEU A 83 3.48 8.17 -10.24
N GLY A 84 4.46 8.84 -10.86
CA GLY A 84 5.88 8.47 -10.74
C GLY A 84 6.41 8.67 -9.31
N ALA A 85 5.93 9.70 -8.60
CA ALA A 85 6.31 9.94 -7.21
C ALA A 85 5.88 8.80 -6.26
N VAL A 86 4.81 8.05 -6.58
CA VAL A 86 4.40 6.87 -5.79
C VAL A 86 5.47 5.77 -5.81
N LEU A 87 6.20 5.59 -6.92
CA LEU A 87 7.31 4.63 -6.99
C LEU A 87 8.47 5.04 -6.08
N VAL A 88 8.80 6.33 -6.04
CA VAL A 88 9.81 6.86 -5.12
C VAL A 88 9.34 6.69 -3.68
N TRP A 89 8.09 7.07 -3.39
CA TRP A 89 7.51 6.91 -2.07
C TRP A 89 7.51 5.46 -1.60
N SER A 90 7.22 4.50 -2.48
CA SER A 90 7.21 3.08 -2.13
C SER A 90 8.56 2.53 -1.66
N TRP A 91 9.65 3.15 -2.12
CA TRP A 91 10.99 2.88 -1.61
C TRP A 91 11.27 3.66 -0.34
N VAL A 92 10.90 4.95 -0.29
CA VAL A 92 11.08 5.80 0.90
C VAL A 92 10.36 5.22 2.12
N ASP A 93 9.11 4.77 1.97
CA ASP A 93 8.32 4.15 3.03
C ASP A 93 9.01 2.93 3.64
N GLU A 94 9.72 2.14 2.82
CA GLU A 94 10.53 1.03 3.32
C GLU A 94 11.85 1.54 3.94
N ALA A 95 12.49 2.53 3.32
CA ALA A 95 13.75 3.11 3.76
C ALA A 95 13.65 3.80 5.12
N THR A 96 12.46 4.28 5.51
CA THR A 96 12.20 4.89 6.81
C THR A 96 11.83 3.88 7.90
N LYS A 97 11.50 2.62 7.55
CA LYS A 97 11.18 1.58 8.54
C LYS A 97 12.27 1.32 9.59
N PRO A 98 13.58 1.33 9.27
CA PRO A 98 14.62 1.18 10.29
C PRO A 98 14.60 2.24 11.40
N LEU A 99 13.88 3.36 11.22
CA LEU A 99 13.67 4.38 12.26
C LEU A 99 12.62 3.95 13.30
N VAL A 100 11.87 2.88 13.03
CA VAL A 100 10.84 2.31 13.90
C VAL A 100 11.38 1.06 14.59
N SER A 101 11.11 0.92 15.89
CA SER A 101 11.60 -0.20 16.68
C SER A 101 11.10 -1.56 16.13
N GLY A 102 12.04 -2.50 15.98
CA GLY A 102 11.74 -3.86 15.49
C GLY A 102 11.43 -3.96 14.00
N ARG A 103 11.71 -2.92 13.21
CA ARG A 103 11.51 -2.92 11.75
C ARG A 103 12.87 -2.83 11.03
N HIS A 104 12.93 -3.41 9.85
CA HIS A 104 14.12 -3.39 9.00
C HIS A 104 13.72 -3.07 7.56
N PHE A 105 14.70 -2.66 6.77
CA PHE A 105 14.50 -2.44 5.34
C PHE A 105 14.45 -3.77 4.58
N SER A 106 13.41 -3.98 3.77
CA SER A 106 13.24 -5.15 2.91
C SER A 106 13.10 -4.77 1.44
N TRP A 107 14.10 -5.10 0.61
CA TRP A 107 14.00 -4.96 -0.86
C TRP A 107 12.84 -5.74 -1.46
N ARG A 108 12.47 -6.86 -0.83
CA ARG A 108 11.35 -7.66 -1.27
C ARG A 108 10.03 -6.92 -1.07
N ASP A 109 9.88 -6.21 0.05
CA ASP A 109 8.68 -5.43 0.36
C ASP A 109 8.56 -4.25 -0.60
N VAL A 110 9.68 -3.59 -0.95
CA VAL A 110 9.73 -2.60 -2.05
C VAL A 110 9.23 -3.22 -3.36
N GLY A 111 9.67 -4.43 -3.70
CA GLY A 111 9.23 -5.15 -4.90
C GLY A 111 7.72 -5.42 -4.92
N LEU A 112 7.12 -5.83 -3.80
CA LEU A 112 5.66 -5.97 -3.68
C LEU A 112 4.94 -4.62 -3.84
N ASN A 113 5.46 -3.55 -3.24
CA ASN A 113 4.89 -2.21 -3.39
C ASN A 113 4.91 -1.78 -4.87
N TRP A 114 6.04 -1.97 -5.57
CA TRP A 114 6.17 -1.70 -7.00
C TRP A 114 5.25 -2.56 -7.86
N LEU A 115 5.03 -3.83 -7.48
CA LEU A 115 4.05 -4.68 -8.16
C LEU A 115 2.63 -4.08 -8.03
N GLY A 116 2.24 -3.63 -6.83
CA GLY A 116 0.98 -2.92 -6.61
C GLY A 116 0.86 -1.67 -7.48
N CYS A 117 1.91 -0.84 -7.53
CA CYS A 117 1.96 0.34 -8.39
C CYS A 117 1.80 -0.02 -9.88
N GLY A 118 2.55 -1.03 -10.34
CA GLY A 118 2.53 -1.49 -11.74
C GLY A 118 1.16 -1.99 -12.17
N LEU A 119 0.49 -2.77 -11.32
CA LEU A 119 -0.90 -3.22 -11.56
C LEU A 119 -1.86 -2.02 -11.64
N GLY A 120 -1.70 -1.02 -10.78
CA GLY A 120 -2.51 0.20 -10.81
C GLY A 120 -2.29 1.00 -12.10
N PHE A 121 -1.04 1.15 -12.54
CA PHE A 121 -0.73 1.82 -13.81
C PHE A 121 -1.30 1.05 -15.00
N ALA A 122 -1.16 -0.27 -15.02
CA ALA A 122 -1.73 -1.11 -16.07
C ALA A 122 -3.26 -0.97 -16.14
N PHE A 123 -3.94 -0.98 -14.99
CA PHE A 123 -5.38 -0.76 -14.93
C PHE A 123 -5.77 0.62 -15.47
N LEU A 124 -5.12 1.70 -15.00
CA LEU A 124 -5.39 3.05 -15.48
C LEU A 124 -5.10 3.21 -16.98
N TRP A 125 -4.10 2.49 -17.51
CA TRP A 125 -3.80 2.46 -18.93
C TRP A 125 -4.90 1.78 -19.74
N LEU A 126 -5.43 0.65 -19.27
CA LEU A 126 -6.49 -0.11 -19.94
C LEU A 126 -7.85 0.58 -19.91
N CYS A 127 -8.11 1.44 -18.91
CA CYS A 127 -9.36 2.18 -18.75
C CYS A 127 -9.35 3.58 -19.37
N ARG A 128 -8.27 3.95 -20.09
CA ARG A 128 -8.22 5.18 -20.89
C ARG A 128 -9.05 5.06 -22.16
#